data_AF-A0A9W8LL34-F1
#
_entry.id   AF-A0A9W8LL34-F1
#
_cell.length_a   1.000
_cell.length_b   1.000
_cell.length_c   1.000
_cell.angle_alpha   90.00
_cell.angle_beta   90.00
_cell.angle_gamma   90.00
#
_symmetry.space_group_name_H-M   'P 1'
#
loop_
_entity.id
_entity.type
_entity.pdbx_description
1 polymer ?
#
loop_
_entity_poly.entity_id
_entity_poly.type
_entity_poly.pdbx_seq_one_letter_code
_entity_poly.pdbx_strand_id
1 'polypeptide(L)'
;MTDSWLPSILRSPLAALIGESCTVTLVDKLEILEPHCLRHALSKGLGLGIVLGGCVVKLPQLFKIVKSKSVAGISLSSYVLEVLANVITIAYNFRNGYAFTTYGEAVFIGVQNFIITLLMLVFTGRASLGAVTGALLLVFTYSLFDISLIGGSLLSTLYGLTIPLVISSRIPQIYTIHKNKYTGQLSAFAVFNYFFGTAARLYTTLVEVDDSLVLLGNVLATIANGVLAAQMLYYWNATAPKDKYRLDTKKNE
;
A
#
# COMPACT_ATOMS: atom_id res chain seq x y z
N MET A 1 40.17 -12.69 7.00
CA MET A 1 39.41 -13.50 6.03
C MET A 1 38.31 -14.17 6.84
N THR A 2 37.09 -13.64 6.82
CA THR A 2 35.98 -14.22 7.57
C THR A 2 35.40 -15.37 6.74
N ASP A 3 35.47 -16.59 7.28
CA ASP A 3 34.89 -17.79 6.67
C ASP A 3 33.37 -17.66 6.65
N SER A 4 32.82 -17.10 5.56
CA SER A 4 31.38 -17.05 5.39
C SER A 4 30.85 -18.43 5.07
N TRP A 5 30.18 -19.04 6.04
CA TRP A 5 29.45 -20.29 5.88
C TRP A 5 28.26 -20.17 4.90
N LEU A 6 27.83 -18.94 4.59
CA LEU A 6 26.76 -18.66 3.65
C LEU A 6 27.28 -18.65 2.19
N PRO A 7 26.67 -19.39 1.25
CA PRO A 7 27.04 -19.37 -0.16
C PRO A 7 27.00 -17.96 -0.74
N SER A 8 27.96 -17.62 -1.61
CA SER A 8 28.06 -16.29 -2.24
C SER A 8 26.78 -15.86 -2.95
N ILE A 9 26.05 -16.81 -3.55
CA ILE A 9 24.75 -16.58 -4.21
C ILE A 9 23.72 -15.92 -3.26
N LEU A 10 23.75 -16.26 -1.97
CA LEU A 10 22.85 -15.69 -0.95
C LEU A 10 23.50 -14.52 -0.21
N ARG A 11 24.81 -14.56 0.00
CA ARG A 11 25.54 -13.52 0.74
C ARG A 11 25.62 -12.22 -0.04
N SER A 12 25.88 -12.24 -1.34
CA SER A 12 26.01 -11.03 -2.17
C SER A 12 24.74 -10.17 -2.21
N PRO A 13 23.54 -10.70 -2.50
CA PRO A 13 22.32 -9.90 -2.47
C PRO A 13 21.95 -9.44 -1.05
N LEU A 14 22.27 -10.24 -0.03
CA LEU A 14 22.05 -9.87 1.36
C LEU A 14 22.98 -8.71 1.78
N ALA A 15 24.28 -8.78 1.47
CA ALA A 15 25.25 -7.72 1.70
C ALA A 15 24.92 -6.44 0.94
N ALA A 16 24.38 -6.55 -0.27
CA ALA A 16 23.87 -5.40 -1.02
C ALA A 16 22.62 -4.77 -0.38
N LEU A 17 21.81 -5.56 0.34
CA LEU A 17 20.55 -5.11 0.94
C LEU A 17 20.73 -4.47 2.33
N ILE A 18 21.52 -5.09 3.21
CA ILE A 18 21.71 -4.67 4.61
C ILE A 18 23.11 -4.10 4.89
N GLY A 19 24.02 -4.13 3.91
CA GLY A 19 25.39 -3.65 4.01
C GLY A 19 26.39 -4.73 4.46
N GLU A 20 27.63 -4.62 3.99
CA GLU A 20 28.73 -5.55 4.33
C GLU A 20 28.98 -5.61 5.84
N SER A 21 29.02 -4.46 6.52
CA SER A 21 29.26 -4.40 7.97
C SER A 21 28.19 -5.17 8.76
N CYS A 22 26.90 -4.96 8.46
CA CYS A 22 25.83 -5.66 9.16
C CYS A 22 25.67 -7.12 8.72
N THR A 23 26.08 -7.47 7.49
CA THR A 23 26.13 -8.87 7.05
C THR A 23 27.20 -9.63 7.81
N VAL A 24 28.38 -9.04 7.99
CA VAL A 24 29.45 -9.65 8.79
C VAL A 24 28.99 -9.83 10.25
N THR A 25 28.40 -8.82 10.86
CA THR A 25 27.97 -8.89 12.26
C THR A 25 26.82 -9.89 12.47
N LEU A 26 25.76 -9.82 11.66
CA LEU A 26 24.57 -10.65 11.87
C LEU A 26 24.72 -12.08 11.33
N VAL A 27 25.39 -12.26 10.19
CA VAL A 27 25.43 -13.54 9.46
C VAL A 27 26.75 -14.26 9.70
N ASP A 28 27.87 -13.57 9.54
CA ASP A 28 29.19 -14.23 9.65
C ASP A 28 29.64 -14.40 11.11
N LYS A 29 29.31 -13.46 12.00
CA LYS A 29 29.62 -13.53 13.44
C LYS A 29 28.48 -14.06 14.31
N LEU A 30 27.27 -14.24 13.76
CA LEU A 30 26.05 -14.62 14.48
C LEU A 30 25.72 -13.70 15.69
N GLU A 31 26.12 -12.43 15.65
CA GLU A 31 25.76 -11.44 16.67
C GLU A 31 24.35 -10.87 16.37
N ILE A 32 23.34 -11.75 16.40
CA ILE A 32 21.95 -11.46 15.95
C ILE A 32 21.29 -10.37 16.80
N LEU A 33 21.74 -10.16 18.04
CA LEU A 33 21.17 -9.18 18.97
C LEU A 33 21.82 -7.78 18.87
N GLU A 34 22.74 -7.54 17.93
CA GLU A 34 23.32 -6.21 17.75
C GLU A 34 22.22 -5.21 17.34
N PRO A 35 21.84 -4.25 18.22
CA PRO A 35 20.57 -3.54 18.10
C PRO A 35 20.49 -2.64 16.87
N HIS A 36 21.62 -2.08 16.43
CA HIS A 36 21.68 -1.22 15.25
C HIS A 36 21.47 -2.02 13.95
N CYS A 37 22.26 -3.08 13.76
CA CYS A 37 22.19 -3.90 12.55
C CYS A 37 20.88 -4.71 12.49
N LEU A 38 20.39 -5.22 13.61
CA LEU A 38 19.12 -5.96 13.65
C LEU A 38 17.94 -5.08 13.21
N ARG A 39 17.84 -3.85 13.73
CA ARG A 39 16.78 -2.92 13.35
C ARG A 39 16.85 -2.55 11.87
N HIS A 40 18.05 -2.28 11.36
CA HIS A 40 18.26 -1.98 9.94
C HIS A 40 17.88 -3.17 9.05
N ALA A 41 18.34 -4.37 9.39
CA ALA A 41 18.04 -5.58 8.63
C ALA A 41 16.55 -5.92 8.64
N LEU A 42 15.88 -5.79 9.79
CA LEU A 42 14.44 -5.96 9.89
C LEU A 42 13.69 -4.94 9.04
N SER A 43 14.11 -3.67 9.05
CA SER A 43 13.50 -2.62 8.23
C SER A 43 13.59 -2.94 6.74
N LYS A 44 14.79 -3.32 6.25
CA LYS A 44 14.99 -3.66 4.84
C LYS A 44 14.25 -4.92 4.43
N GLY A 45 14.25 -5.96 5.26
CA GLY A 45 13.51 -7.18 5.00
C GLY A 45 11.99 -6.94 4.93
N LEU A 46 11.47 -6.13 5.87
CA LEU A 46 10.07 -5.77 5.92
C LEU A 46 9.66 -4.88 4.74
N GLY A 47 10.47 -3.87 4.40
CA GLY A 47 10.29 -3.03 3.23
C GLY A 47 10.27 -3.83 1.93
N LEU A 48 11.20 -4.78 1.76
CA LEU A 48 11.21 -5.67 0.60
C LEU A 48 9.95 -6.54 0.54
N GLY A 49 9.50 -7.10 1.68
CA GLY A 49 8.26 -7.85 1.76
C GLY A 49 7.03 -7.03 1.36
N ILE A 50 6.97 -5.76 1.79
CA ILE A 50 5.90 -4.82 1.41
C ILE A 50 5.92 -4.56 -0.10
N VAL A 51 7.08 -4.29 -0.69
CA VAL A 51 7.24 -4.07 -2.14
C VAL A 51 6.78 -5.30 -2.93
N LEU A 52 7.23 -6.49 -2.54
CA LEU A 52 6.83 -7.76 -3.17
C LEU A 52 5.32 -8.00 -3.04
N GLY A 53 4.73 -7.68 -1.90
CA GLY A 53 3.28 -7.69 -1.71
C GLY A 53 2.59 -6.76 -2.71
N GLY A 54 3.08 -5.53 -2.87
CA GLY A 54 2.58 -4.55 -3.83
C GLY A 54 2.50 -5.06 -5.26
N CYS A 55 3.45 -5.91 -5.68
CA CYS A 55 3.44 -6.55 -7.01
C CYS A 55 2.23 -7.46 -7.25
N VAL A 56 1.66 -8.05 -6.19
CA VAL A 56 0.62 -9.08 -6.30
C VAL A 56 -0.77 -8.57 -5.95
N VAL A 57 -0.88 -7.54 -5.09
CA VAL A 57 -2.14 -7.10 -4.47
C VAL A 57 -3.28 -6.83 -5.47
N LYS A 58 -3.03 -6.23 -6.64
CA LYS A 58 -4.09 -5.89 -7.61
C LYS A 58 -4.23 -6.92 -8.74
N LEU A 59 -3.33 -7.91 -8.83
CA LEU A 59 -3.39 -8.95 -9.87
C LEU A 59 -4.68 -9.78 -9.85
N PRO A 60 -5.23 -10.20 -8.69
CA PRO A 60 -6.50 -10.94 -8.66
C PRO A 60 -7.67 -10.14 -9.25
N GLN A 61 -7.69 -8.83 -8.98
CA GLN A 61 -8.71 -7.93 -9.52
C GLN A 61 -8.55 -7.74 -11.02
N LEU A 62 -7.31 -7.56 -11.50
CA LEU A 62 -6.99 -7.48 -12.92
C LEU A 62 -7.45 -8.74 -13.67
N PHE A 63 -7.11 -9.92 -13.14
CA PHE A 63 -7.53 -11.20 -13.72
C PHE A 63 -9.05 -11.34 -13.75
N LYS A 64 -9.75 -10.93 -12.68
CA LYS A 64 -11.21 -10.95 -12.60
C LYS A 64 -11.84 -10.10 -13.70
N ILE A 65 -11.34 -8.89 -13.93
CA ILE A 65 -11.83 -7.96 -14.97
C ILE A 65 -11.61 -8.55 -16.37
N VAL A 66 -10.42 -9.06 -16.66
CA VAL A 66 -10.10 -9.64 -17.98
C VAL A 66 -10.95 -10.89 -18.25
N LYS A 67 -11.12 -11.75 -17.24
CA LYS A 67 -11.90 -12.98 -17.35
C LYS A 67 -13.40 -12.72 -17.50
N SER A 68 -13.95 -11.78 -16.71
CA SER A 68 -15.38 -11.45 -16.77
C SER A 68 -15.75 -10.52 -17.93
N LYS A 69 -14.75 -9.83 -18.51
CA LYS A 69 -14.93 -8.71 -19.46
C LYS A 69 -15.91 -7.66 -18.94
N SER A 70 -15.96 -7.46 -17.62
CA SER A 70 -16.91 -6.56 -16.96
C SER A 70 -16.25 -5.81 -15.81
N VAL A 71 -16.63 -4.54 -15.68
CA VAL A 71 -16.17 -3.62 -14.63
C VAL A 71 -17.31 -3.16 -13.73
N ALA A 72 -18.40 -3.92 -13.70
CA ALA A 72 -19.52 -3.67 -12.80
C ALA A 72 -19.08 -3.79 -11.32
N GLY A 73 -19.52 -2.84 -10.49
CA GLY A 73 -19.25 -2.84 -9.04
C GLY A 73 -17.91 -2.20 -8.63
N ILE A 74 -17.14 -1.65 -9.55
CA ILE A 74 -15.92 -0.88 -9.25
C ILE A 74 -16.03 0.56 -9.77
N SER A 75 -15.48 1.50 -9.02
CA SER A 75 -15.59 2.94 -9.31
C SER A 75 -14.37 3.45 -10.08
N LEU A 76 -14.59 4.00 -11.27
CA LEU A 76 -13.53 4.61 -12.07
C LEU A 76 -12.83 5.77 -11.34
N SER A 77 -13.60 6.61 -10.65
CA SER A 77 -13.04 7.77 -9.93
C SER A 77 -12.11 7.34 -8.81
N SER A 78 -12.44 6.25 -8.10
CA SER A 78 -11.57 5.70 -7.05
C SER A 78 -10.23 5.23 -7.63
N TYR A 79 -10.24 4.52 -8.76
CA TYR A 79 -9.00 4.07 -9.41
C TYR A 79 -8.16 5.24 -9.95
N VAL A 80 -8.79 6.27 -10.54
CA VAL A 80 -8.07 7.47 -10.99
C VAL A 80 -7.41 8.20 -9.82
N LEU A 81 -8.13 8.37 -8.70
CA LEU A 81 -7.58 8.98 -7.49
C LEU A 81 -6.43 8.14 -6.91
N GLU A 82 -6.54 6.81 -6.92
CA GLU A 82 -5.44 5.93 -6.51
C GLU A 82 -4.22 6.08 -7.42
N VAL A 83 -4.38 6.19 -8.74
CA VAL A 83 -3.25 6.42 -9.66
C VAL A 83 -2.58 7.76 -9.37
N LEU A 84 -3.35 8.84 -9.22
CA LEU A 84 -2.80 10.17 -8.90
C LEU A 84 -2.05 10.16 -7.57
N ALA A 85 -2.63 9.57 -6.52
CA ALA A 85 -1.99 9.47 -5.21
C ALA A 85 -0.68 8.66 -5.25
N ASN A 86 -0.65 7.56 -6.02
CA ASN A 86 0.58 6.77 -6.20
C ASN A 86 1.66 7.59 -6.94
N VAL A 87 1.32 8.28 -8.03
CA VAL A 87 2.28 9.11 -8.78
C VAL A 87 2.87 10.22 -7.91
N ILE A 88 2.03 10.92 -7.13
CA ILE A 88 2.48 11.95 -6.19
C ILE A 88 3.42 11.35 -5.13
N THR A 89 3.05 10.19 -4.57
CA THR A 89 3.87 9.46 -3.58
C THR A 89 5.23 9.10 -4.14
N ILE A 90 5.28 8.55 -5.35
CA ILE A 90 6.53 8.18 -6.03
C ILE A 90 7.40 9.42 -6.26
N ALA A 91 6.83 10.48 -6.84
CA ALA A 91 7.57 11.71 -7.13
C ALA A 91 8.13 12.37 -5.86
N TYR A 92 7.34 12.42 -4.78
CA TYR A 92 7.78 12.97 -3.49
C TYR A 92 8.94 12.18 -2.90
N ASN A 93 8.81 10.85 -2.80
CA ASN A 93 9.84 10.02 -2.19
C ASN A 93 11.12 9.97 -3.05
N PHE A 94 10.98 9.93 -4.37
CA PHE A 94 12.11 9.95 -5.30
C PHE A 94 12.89 11.27 -5.22
N ARG A 95 12.19 12.42 -5.21
CA ARG A 95 12.84 13.74 -5.17
C ARG A 95 13.54 14.03 -3.84
N ASN A 96 13.08 13.44 -2.75
CA ASN A 96 13.74 13.53 -1.45
C ASN A 96 14.86 12.49 -1.26
N GLY A 97 15.12 11.63 -2.25
CA GLY A 97 16.21 10.66 -2.20
C GLY A 97 15.98 9.50 -1.23
N TYR A 98 14.72 9.22 -0.87
CA TYR A 98 14.40 8.10 0.02
C TYR A 98 14.64 6.75 -0.67
N ALA A 99 14.89 5.71 0.14
CA ALA A 99 15.16 4.38 -0.36
C ALA A 99 13.96 3.82 -1.15
N PHE A 100 14.23 3.04 -2.20
CA PHE A 100 13.19 2.38 -2.99
C PHE A 100 12.28 1.47 -2.14
N THR A 101 12.81 0.88 -1.06
CA THR A 101 12.04 0.09 -0.10
C THR A 101 10.90 0.86 0.57
N THR A 102 10.96 2.21 0.60
CA THR A 102 9.94 3.07 1.20
C THR A 102 8.72 3.27 0.29
N TYR A 103 8.94 3.43 -1.02
CA TYR A 103 7.87 3.79 -1.98
C TYR A 103 7.70 2.81 -3.14
N GLY A 104 8.51 1.76 -3.21
CA GLY A 104 8.51 0.81 -4.31
C GLY A 104 7.18 0.09 -4.49
N GLU A 105 6.44 -0.16 -3.40
CA GLU A 105 5.08 -0.70 -3.50
C GLU A 105 4.15 0.22 -4.30
N ALA A 106 4.29 1.55 -4.16
CA ALA A 106 3.44 2.53 -4.81
C ALA A 106 3.71 2.55 -6.32
N VAL A 107 4.95 2.25 -6.74
CA VAL A 107 5.30 2.06 -8.15
C VAL A 107 4.52 0.87 -8.73
N PHE A 108 4.62 -0.30 -8.11
CA PHE A 108 3.96 -1.50 -8.62
C PHE A 108 2.43 -1.41 -8.57
N ILE A 109 1.87 -0.89 -7.48
CA ILE A 109 0.42 -0.68 -7.33
C ILE A 109 -0.06 0.39 -8.32
N GLY A 110 0.70 1.48 -8.49
CA GLY A 110 0.40 2.55 -9.43
C GLY A 110 0.29 2.05 -10.87
N VAL A 111 1.26 1.24 -11.31
CA VAL A 111 1.23 0.61 -12.65
C VAL A 111 0.01 -0.30 -12.81
N GLN A 112 -0.26 -1.16 -11.83
CA GLN A 112 -1.42 -2.07 -11.89
C GLN A 112 -2.75 -1.28 -11.93
N ASN A 113 -2.90 -0.24 -11.10
CA ASN A 113 -4.09 0.60 -11.08
C ASN A 113 -4.26 1.41 -12.37
N PHE A 114 -3.16 1.85 -12.99
CA PHE A 114 -3.19 2.51 -14.29
C PHE A 114 -3.72 1.57 -15.38
N ILE A 115 -3.22 0.34 -15.44
CA ILE A 115 -3.70 -0.69 -16.38
C ILE A 115 -5.20 -0.96 -16.14
N ILE A 116 -5.63 -1.14 -14.89
CA ILE A 116 -7.04 -1.35 -14.55
C ILE A 116 -7.89 -0.18 -15.02
N THR A 117 -7.44 1.06 -14.79
CA THR A 117 -8.14 2.28 -15.22
C THR A 117 -8.34 2.32 -16.74
N LEU A 118 -7.32 1.98 -17.52
CA LEU A 118 -7.42 1.90 -18.98
C LEU A 118 -8.41 0.80 -19.42
N LEU A 119 -8.35 -0.39 -18.82
CA LEU A 119 -9.28 -1.48 -19.11
C LEU A 119 -10.73 -1.08 -18.80
N MET A 120 -10.97 -0.35 -17.71
CA MET A 120 -12.30 0.17 -17.36
C MET A 120 -12.84 1.11 -18.44
N LEU A 121 -11.99 1.98 -18.98
CA LEU A 121 -12.38 2.93 -20.03
C LEU A 121 -12.65 2.22 -21.37
N VAL A 122 -11.87 1.20 -21.69
CA VAL A 122 -12.10 0.37 -22.89
C VAL A 122 -13.41 -0.42 -22.77
N PHE A 123 -13.66 -1.12 -21.66
CA PHE A 123 -14.86 -1.94 -21.48
C PHE A 123 -16.16 -1.14 -21.30
N THR A 124 -16.07 0.16 -20.97
CA THR A 124 -17.23 1.06 -20.93
C THR A 124 -17.49 1.78 -22.27
N GLY A 125 -16.75 1.43 -23.33
CA GLY A 125 -16.88 2.07 -24.65
C GLY A 125 -16.32 3.49 -24.71
N ARG A 126 -15.50 3.90 -23.75
CA ARG A 126 -14.93 5.25 -23.61
C ARG A 126 -13.44 5.28 -23.92
N ALA A 127 -13.02 4.56 -24.96
CA ALA A 127 -11.60 4.40 -25.31
C ALA A 127 -10.88 5.73 -25.59
N SER A 128 -11.55 6.70 -26.22
CA SER A 128 -11.01 8.06 -26.43
C SER A 128 -10.70 8.78 -25.12
N LEU A 129 -11.58 8.65 -24.12
CA LEU A 129 -11.36 9.18 -22.77
C LEU A 129 -10.19 8.45 -22.08
N GLY A 130 -9.98 7.16 -22.39
CA GLY A 130 -8.80 6.39 -21.99
C GLY A 130 -7.50 7.00 -22.50
N ALA A 131 -7.42 7.29 -23.80
CA ALA A 131 -6.23 7.91 -24.40
C ALA A 131 -5.93 9.29 -23.81
N VAL A 132 -6.97 10.13 -23.66
CA VAL A 132 -6.83 11.46 -23.02
C VAL A 132 -6.36 11.34 -21.57
N THR A 133 -6.95 10.42 -20.80
CA THR A 133 -6.56 10.18 -19.40
C THR A 133 -5.10 9.74 -19.31
N GLY A 134 -4.67 8.84 -20.20
CA GLY A 134 -3.27 8.40 -20.28
C GLY A 134 -2.31 9.55 -20.59
N ALA A 135 -2.63 10.37 -21.60
CA ALA A 135 -1.81 11.53 -21.96
C ALA A 135 -1.72 12.55 -20.82
N LEU A 136 -2.84 12.88 -20.17
CA LEU A 136 -2.86 13.77 -19.01
C LEU A 136 -2.05 13.24 -17.84
N LEU A 137 -2.10 11.94 -17.57
CA LEU A 137 -1.30 11.31 -16.53
C LEU A 137 0.20 11.36 -16.83
N LEU A 138 0.61 11.20 -18.10
CA LEU A 138 2.01 11.35 -18.49
C LEU A 138 2.51 12.78 -18.29
N VAL A 139 1.74 13.78 -18.72
CA VAL A 139 2.05 15.20 -18.50
C VAL A 139 2.11 15.52 -17.01
N PHE A 140 1.13 15.05 -16.23
CA PHE A 140 1.10 15.24 -14.78
C PHE A 140 2.32 14.61 -14.10
N THR A 141 2.67 13.39 -14.49
CA THR A 141 3.86 12.69 -13.98
C THR A 141 5.11 13.50 -14.30
N TYR A 142 5.33 13.86 -15.56
CA TYR A 142 6.49 14.67 -15.97
C TYR A 142 6.62 15.96 -15.14
N SER A 143 5.52 16.70 -14.97
CA SER A 143 5.51 17.94 -14.19
C SER A 143 5.88 17.76 -12.71
N LEU A 144 5.58 16.61 -12.10
CA LEU A 144 5.93 16.35 -10.70
C LEU A 144 7.42 16.06 -10.50
N PHE A 145 8.06 15.43 -11.50
CA PHE A 145 9.49 15.14 -11.48
C PHE A 145 10.35 16.36 -11.85
N ASP A 146 9.81 17.29 -12.63
CA ASP A 146 10.50 18.53 -13.00
C ASP A 146 10.42 19.57 -11.87
N ILE A 147 11.57 19.91 -11.28
CA ILE A 147 11.67 20.88 -10.18
C ILE A 147 11.33 22.32 -10.61
N SER A 148 11.46 22.64 -11.90
CA SER A 148 11.13 23.96 -12.44
C SER A 148 9.62 24.17 -12.60
N LEU A 149 8.87 23.08 -12.82
CA LEU A 149 7.41 23.11 -12.94
C LEU A 149 6.71 23.02 -11.59
N ILE A 150 7.15 22.09 -10.73
CA ILE A 150 6.58 21.89 -9.40
C ILE A 150 7.68 22.01 -8.34
N GLY A 151 7.65 23.12 -7.59
CA GLY A 151 8.53 23.34 -6.45
C GLY A 151 8.29 22.36 -5.29
N GLY A 152 9.29 22.20 -4.42
CA GLY A 152 9.23 21.24 -3.31
C GLY A 152 8.04 21.45 -2.37
N SER A 153 7.70 22.71 -2.03
CA SER A 153 6.56 23.02 -1.15
C SER A 153 5.21 22.60 -1.73
N LEU A 154 4.99 22.81 -3.03
CA LEU A 154 3.78 22.36 -3.70
C LEU A 154 3.72 20.82 -3.72
N LEU A 155 4.84 20.16 -3.99
CA LEU A 155 4.91 18.70 -3.98
C LEU A 155 4.64 18.12 -2.58
N SER A 156 5.19 18.70 -1.52
CA SER A 156 4.89 18.32 -0.13
C SER A 156 3.41 18.50 0.20
N THR A 157 2.79 19.58 -0.28
CA THR A 157 1.35 19.83 -0.09
C THR A 157 0.53 18.76 -0.81
N LEU A 158 0.85 18.47 -2.08
CA LEU A 158 0.20 17.42 -2.85
C LEU A 158 0.35 16.06 -2.17
N TYR A 159 1.54 15.74 -1.67
CA TYR A 159 1.79 14.51 -0.92
C TYR A 159 0.95 14.45 0.36
N GLY A 160 0.89 15.54 1.12
CA GLY A 160 0.05 15.67 2.31
C GLY A 160 -1.44 15.44 2.01
N LEU A 161 -1.94 15.85 0.85
CA LEU A 161 -3.32 15.61 0.41
C LEU A 161 -3.60 14.14 0.07
N THR A 162 -2.57 13.33 -0.21
CA THR A 162 -2.76 11.89 -0.43
C THR A 162 -3.08 11.15 0.87
N ILE A 163 -2.63 11.67 2.03
CA ILE A 163 -2.83 11.05 3.34
C ILE A 163 -4.33 10.94 3.69
N PRO A 164 -5.14 12.03 3.67
CA PRO A 164 -6.58 11.94 3.88
C PRO A 164 -7.28 11.02 2.89
N LEU A 165 -6.86 11.00 1.62
CA LEU A 165 -7.46 10.14 0.60
C LEU A 165 -7.35 8.66 1.00
N VAL A 166 -6.18 8.22 1.47
CA VAL A 166 -5.96 6.83 1.90
C VAL A 166 -6.81 6.47 3.13
N ILE A 167 -6.90 7.39 4.11
CA ILE A 167 -7.62 7.16 5.37
C ILE A 167 -9.14 7.23 5.18
N SER A 168 -9.62 8.03 4.23
CA SER A 168 -11.05 8.26 3.99
C SER A 168 -11.85 6.97 3.78
N SER A 169 -11.22 5.94 3.20
CA SER A 169 -11.84 4.64 2.97
C SER A 169 -12.13 3.86 4.26
N ARG A 170 -11.42 4.14 5.35
CA ARG A 170 -11.55 3.44 6.64
C ARG A 170 -12.58 4.08 7.57
N ILE A 171 -12.78 5.40 7.47
CA ILE A 171 -13.68 6.15 8.36
C ILE A 171 -15.13 5.64 8.31
N PRO A 172 -15.77 5.47 7.13
CA PRO A 172 -17.12 4.93 7.06
C PRO A 172 -17.20 3.52 7.64
N GLN A 173 -16.19 2.69 7.41
CA GLN A 173 -16.14 1.33 7.90
C GLN A 173 -16.06 1.28 9.44
N ILE A 174 -15.19 2.10 10.05
CA ILE A 174 -15.07 2.25 11.50
C ILE A 174 -16.40 2.69 12.11
N TYR A 175 -17.04 3.69 11.50
CA TYR A 175 -18.33 4.22 11.96
C TYR A 175 -19.42 3.16 11.86
N THR A 176 -19.52 2.45 10.73
CA THR A 176 -20.54 1.42 10.52
C THR A 176 -20.40 0.28 11.51
N ILE A 177 -19.18 -0.22 11.76
CA ILE A 177 -18.97 -1.29 12.76
C ILE A 177 -19.33 -0.78 14.17
N HIS A 178 -18.93 0.45 14.51
CA HIS A 178 -19.27 1.02 15.81
C HIS A 178 -20.78 1.21 16.00
N LYS A 179 -21.49 1.64 14.95
CA LYS A 179 -22.94 1.82 14.97
C LYS A 179 -23.69 0.48 15.04
N ASN A 180 -23.24 -0.49 14.26
CA ASN A 180 -23.91 -1.78 14.13
C ASN A 180 -23.58 -2.75 15.26
N LYS A 181 -22.44 -2.57 15.95
CA LYS A 181 -21.94 -3.46 17.02
C LYS A 181 -21.66 -4.90 16.54
N TYR A 182 -21.39 -5.09 15.25
CA TYR A 182 -20.92 -6.34 14.65
C TYR A 182 -20.08 -6.05 13.40
N THR A 183 -19.21 -6.99 13.01
CA THR A 183 -18.30 -6.86 11.85
C THR A 183 -18.90 -7.40 10.54
N GLY A 184 -19.91 -8.26 10.63
CA GLY A 184 -20.63 -8.79 9.47
C GLY A 184 -19.76 -9.66 8.58
N GLN A 185 -19.73 -9.37 7.27
CA GLN A 185 -18.95 -10.11 6.27
C GLN A 185 -17.51 -9.60 6.11
N LEU A 186 -17.04 -8.74 7.02
CA LEU A 186 -15.68 -8.22 6.96
C LEU A 186 -14.67 -9.34 7.25
N SER A 187 -13.69 -9.52 6.38
CA SER A 187 -12.64 -10.52 6.57
C SER A 187 -11.68 -10.12 7.69
N ALA A 188 -11.67 -10.88 8.78
CA ALA A 188 -10.69 -10.73 9.87
C ALA A 188 -9.25 -10.81 9.36
N PHE A 189 -8.97 -11.78 8.48
CA PHE A 189 -7.67 -11.94 7.86
C PHE A 189 -7.23 -10.67 7.12
N ALA A 190 -8.11 -10.08 6.31
CA ALA A 190 -7.80 -8.84 5.61
C ALA A 190 -7.53 -7.67 6.57
N VAL A 191 -8.36 -7.50 7.60
CA VAL A 191 -8.22 -6.40 8.58
C VAL A 191 -6.89 -6.47 9.32
N PHE A 192 -6.51 -7.65 9.83
CA PHE A 192 -5.23 -7.81 10.52
C PHE A 192 -4.05 -7.63 9.57
N ASN A 193 -4.13 -8.15 8.34
CA ASN A 193 -3.07 -7.98 7.36
C ASN A 193 -2.87 -6.50 6.98
N TYR A 194 -3.95 -5.73 6.85
CA TYR A 194 -3.84 -4.28 6.64
C TYR A 194 -3.20 -3.58 7.84
N PHE A 195 -3.58 -3.94 9.07
CA PHE A 195 -2.98 -3.37 10.28
C PHE A 195 -1.49 -3.67 10.36
N PHE A 196 -1.09 -4.94 10.24
CA PHE A 196 0.32 -5.33 10.27
C PHE A 196 1.12 -4.70 9.13
N GLY A 197 0.55 -4.61 7.92
CA GLY A 197 1.20 -3.91 6.81
C GLY A 197 1.42 -2.42 7.07
N THR A 198 0.45 -1.73 7.69
CA THR A 198 0.65 -0.31 8.09
C THR A 198 1.62 -0.14 9.24
N ALA A 199 1.59 -1.02 10.25
CA ALA A 199 2.53 -0.99 11.36
C ALA A 199 3.96 -1.26 10.89
N ALA A 200 4.11 -2.18 9.92
CA ALA A 200 5.35 -2.46 9.24
C ALA A 200 5.91 -1.22 8.54
N ARG A 201 5.08 -0.49 7.77
CA ARG A 201 5.50 0.79 7.15
C ARG A 201 5.86 1.86 8.16
N LEU A 202 5.12 1.94 9.27
CA LEU A 202 5.46 2.88 10.35
C LEU A 202 6.85 2.58 10.90
N TYR A 203 7.16 1.30 11.15
CA TYR A 203 8.48 0.89 11.60
C TYR A 203 9.57 1.21 10.57
N THR A 204 9.38 0.83 9.30
CA THR A 204 10.39 1.11 8.26
C THR A 204 10.60 2.61 8.06
N THR A 205 9.54 3.42 8.19
CA THR A 205 9.62 4.88 8.09
C THR A 205 10.43 5.46 9.26
N LEU A 206 10.18 5.01 10.50
CA LEU A 206 10.95 5.45 11.67
C LEU A 206 12.45 5.10 11.59
N VAL A 207 12.80 4.07 10.83
CA VAL A 207 14.19 3.61 10.67
C VAL A 207 14.86 4.21 9.43
N GLU A 208 14.14 4.38 8.32
CA GLU A 208 14.72 4.74 7.02
C GLU A 208 14.43 6.18 6.56
N VAL A 209 13.48 6.89 7.17
CA VAL A 209 12.98 8.16 6.66
C VAL A 209 12.95 9.23 7.76
N ASP A 210 13.75 10.28 7.59
CA ASP A 210 13.76 11.45 8.47
C ASP A 210 12.79 12.53 7.96
N ASP A 211 11.50 12.19 7.86
CA ASP A 211 10.45 13.07 7.33
C ASP A 211 9.17 12.98 8.15
N SER A 212 8.84 14.09 8.80
CA SER A 212 7.65 14.18 9.66
C SER A 212 6.34 13.99 8.90
N LEU A 213 6.27 14.37 7.62
CA LEU A 213 5.06 14.25 6.81
C LEU A 213 4.81 12.80 6.40
N VAL A 214 5.86 12.08 5.99
CA VAL A 214 5.78 10.64 5.69
C VAL A 214 5.46 9.87 6.97
N LEU A 215 6.08 10.23 8.09
CA LEU A 215 5.81 9.63 9.39
C LEU A 215 4.35 9.83 9.81
N LEU A 216 3.83 11.06 9.72
CA LEU A 216 2.44 11.37 10.07
C LEU A 216 1.46 10.53 9.25
N GLY A 217 1.68 10.40 7.94
CA GLY A 217 0.85 9.56 7.09
C GLY A 217 0.79 8.10 7.55
N ASN A 218 1.96 7.53 7.88
CA ASN A 218 2.05 6.15 8.36
C ASN A 218 1.47 5.96 9.76
N VAL A 219 1.61 6.93 10.66
CA VAL A 219 0.99 6.92 11.99
C VAL A 219 -0.52 6.92 11.86
N LEU A 220 -1.09 7.85 11.10
CA LEU A 220 -2.54 7.94 10.92
C LEU A 220 -3.12 6.70 10.24
N ALA A 221 -2.44 6.16 9.23
CA ALA A 221 -2.83 4.90 8.59
C ALA A 221 -2.80 3.73 9.58
N THR A 222 -1.77 3.64 10.42
CA THR A 222 -1.64 2.58 11.44
C THR A 222 -2.73 2.69 12.50
N ILE A 223 -3.04 3.90 12.96
CA ILE A 223 -4.13 4.15 13.91
C ILE A 223 -5.47 3.72 13.30
N ALA A 224 -5.78 4.16 12.08
CA ALA A 224 -7.06 3.84 11.43
C ALA A 224 -7.26 2.32 11.24
N ASN A 225 -6.23 1.61 10.78
CA ASN A 225 -6.30 0.15 10.64
C ASN A 225 -6.25 -0.57 12.00
N GLY A 226 -5.57 0.00 13.00
CA GLY A 226 -5.56 -0.49 14.37
C GLY A 226 -6.92 -0.41 15.05
N VAL A 227 -7.66 0.67 14.83
CA VAL A 227 -9.05 0.80 15.30
C VAL A 227 -9.94 -0.27 14.68
N LEU A 228 -9.82 -0.53 13.37
CA LEU A 228 -10.56 -1.61 12.72
C LEU A 228 -10.20 -2.99 13.26
N ALA A 229 -8.92 -3.26 13.51
CA ALA A 229 -8.46 -4.50 14.12
C ALA A 229 -8.99 -4.68 15.55
N ALA A 230 -8.98 -3.60 16.35
CA ALA A 230 -9.55 -3.60 17.69
C ALA A 230 -11.07 -3.84 17.68
N GLN A 231 -11.80 -3.19 16.76
CA GLN A 231 -13.23 -3.44 16.58
C GLN A 231 -13.51 -4.87 16.12
N MET A 232 -12.66 -5.43 15.27
CA MET A 232 -12.76 -6.84 14.83
C MET A 232 -12.65 -7.79 16.03
N LEU A 233 -11.69 -7.57 16.94
CA LEU A 233 -11.54 -8.36 18.16
C LEU A 233 -12.72 -8.15 19.13
N TYR A 234 -13.12 -6.90 19.36
CA TYR A 234 -14.16 -6.57 20.33
C TYR A 234 -15.53 -7.14 19.92
N TYR A 235 -15.86 -7.11 18.62
CA TYR A 235 -17.13 -7.60 18.08
C TYR A 235 -17.02 -8.99 17.45
N TRP A 236 -15.98 -9.78 17.77
CA TRP A 236 -15.69 -11.07 17.13
C TRP A 236 -16.87 -12.06 17.16
N ASN A 237 -17.59 -12.11 18.29
CA ASN A 237 -18.73 -13.00 18.50
C ASN A 237 -20.08 -12.32 18.21
N ALA A 238 -20.09 -11.03 17.86
CA ALA A 238 -21.33 -10.31 17.61
C ALA A 238 -21.87 -10.65 16.22
N THR A 239 -23.11 -11.13 16.16
CA THR A 239 -23.72 -11.59 14.90
C THR A 239 -24.68 -10.54 14.35
N ALA A 240 -24.66 -10.35 13.03
CA ALA A 240 -25.62 -9.49 12.36
C ALA A 240 -27.05 -10.07 12.45
N PRO A 241 -28.09 -9.22 12.59
CA PRO A 241 -29.49 -9.66 12.46
C PRO A 241 -29.74 -10.37 11.12
N LYS A 242 -30.38 -11.54 11.16
CA LYS A 242 -30.57 -12.44 9.99
C LYS A 242 -31.59 -11.93 8.97
N ASP A 243 -32.46 -11.02 9.39
CA ASP A 243 -33.61 -10.46 8.67
C ASP A 243 -33.26 -9.24 7.81
N LYS A 244 -32.26 -8.46 8.22
CA LYS A 244 -31.99 -7.14 7.63
C LYS A 244 -31.21 -7.16 6.31
N TYR A 245 -30.57 -8.27 5.96
CA TYR A 245 -29.64 -8.35 4.81
C TYR A 245 -29.73 -9.66 3.99
N ARG A 246 -30.79 -10.46 4.14
CA ARG A 246 -31.05 -11.60 3.24
C ARG A 246 -31.96 -11.16 2.10
N LEU A 247 -31.68 -11.66 0.89
CA LEU A 247 -32.64 -11.64 -0.21
C LEU A 247 -33.85 -12.47 0.22
N ASP A 248 -35.05 -11.90 0.14
CA ASP A 248 -36.31 -12.59 0.40
C ASP A 248 -36.56 -13.64 -0.69
N THR A 249 -36.10 -14.87 -0.49
CA THR A 249 -36.33 -15.98 -1.42
C THR A 249 -37.70 -16.65 -1.21
N LYS A 250 -38.75 -15.89 -0.90
CA LYS A 250 -40.12 -16.43 -0.77
C LYS A 250 -41.12 -15.71 -1.69
N LYS A 251 -41.27 -16.24 -2.91
CA LYS A 251 -42.55 -16.63 -3.52
C LYS A 251 -42.28 -17.06 -4.97
N ASN A 252 -42.34 -18.37 -5.22
CA ASN A 252 -42.77 -19.02 -6.46
C ASN A 252 -42.78 -20.54 -6.19
N GLU A 253 -43.67 -20.96 -5.31
CA GLU A 253 -44.29 -22.30 -5.30
C GLU A 253 -45.80 -22.07 -5.18
#